data_AF-A0A351V9H4-F1
#
_entry.id   AF-A0A351V9H4-F1
#
_cell.length_a   1.000
_cell.length_b   1.000
_cell.length_c   1.000
_cell.angle_alpha   90.00
_cell.angle_beta   90.00
_cell.angle_gamma   90.00
#
_symmetry.space_group_name_H-M   'P 1'
#
loop_
_entity.id
_entity.type
_entity.pdbx_description
1 polymer ?
#
loop_
_entity_poly.entity_id
_entity_poly.type
_entity_poly.pdbx_seq_one_letter_code
_entity_poly.pdbx_strand_id
1 'polypeptide(L)'
;MEKYGMEQEGRKEDFAEKKHGMERLEGMKEFLQEDKEILLQERLMLMETDMSARDNLCSAIKKLTAGKKRTEGSGAYSLVIAFLRSSYITGSHEFYIACYEEKPFVEEEAEGVCCSMDSFFQGAEDDCAVLYKKLQKEYVRILDGEKEELRRWYMDGMYKKCGTLLGKFLKETRWRDGAESPEGEEFQREAAEEAAADVYYGGYMEGLERIGKYYFSSGFEILQSGSMKYFEASVDKNYVPPLPIGGFGTIDKITLRKKRFYEMPQNLFFLTQDHMQTVFTDVITFPCFMVSGMVKDVMLSYNPFIKFARAVLYNRKRGTSAEYYIPFLGWEEAPEKEKIKGREALEIRNGDNSYVIMRMDLTESILRRGAVGIGLKEVSVI
;
A
#
# COMPACT_ATOMS: atom_id res chain seq x y z
N MET A 1 11.45 40.02 -43.30
CA MET A 1 11.41 40.50 -41.91
C MET A 1 10.35 39.67 -41.20
N GLU A 2 10.60 38.38 -40.95
CA GLU A 2 11.37 37.84 -39.80
C GLU A 2 10.74 38.23 -38.47
N LYS A 3 9.97 37.31 -37.89
CA LYS A 3 10.36 36.38 -36.80
C LYS A 3 10.36 37.08 -35.45
N TYR A 4 9.50 36.65 -34.54
CA TYR A 4 9.88 36.07 -33.24
C TYR A 4 8.60 35.60 -32.54
N GLY A 5 8.26 34.33 -32.78
CA GLY A 5 7.62 33.54 -31.73
C GLY A 5 8.65 33.31 -30.63
N MET A 6 8.23 33.50 -29.39
CA MET A 6 8.85 32.83 -28.26
C MET A 6 7.78 31.98 -27.62
N GLU A 7 7.85 30.69 -27.94
CA GLU A 7 7.38 29.61 -27.11
C GLU A 7 7.94 29.81 -25.70
N GLN A 8 7.08 30.12 -24.73
CA GLN A 8 7.41 29.81 -23.34
C GLN A 8 7.19 28.32 -23.17
N GLU A 9 8.19 27.56 -23.62
CA GLU A 9 8.39 26.18 -23.26
C GLU A 9 8.68 26.17 -21.76
N GLY A 10 7.60 26.11 -20.97
CA GLY A 10 7.64 25.90 -19.54
C GLY A 10 8.31 24.56 -19.30
N ARG A 11 9.61 24.62 -19.02
CA ARG A 11 10.43 23.53 -18.53
C ARG A 11 9.71 22.97 -17.29
N LYS A 12 8.93 21.91 -17.47
CA LYS A 12 8.54 21.01 -16.39
C LYS A 12 9.83 20.35 -15.94
N GLU A 13 10.57 21.04 -15.09
CA GLU A 13 11.55 20.37 -14.25
C GLU A 13 10.71 19.42 -13.39
N ASP A 14 10.88 18.12 -13.64
CA ASP A 14 10.40 17.06 -12.76
C ASP A 14 11.00 17.33 -11.37
N PHE A 15 10.24 18.03 -10.53
CA PHE A 15 10.47 18.10 -9.09
C PHE A 15 10.13 16.73 -8.52
N ALA A 16 10.98 15.74 -8.81
CA ALA A 16 11.19 14.66 -7.86
C ALA A 16 11.71 15.36 -6.59
N GLU A 17 10.81 15.61 -5.63
CA GLU A 17 11.17 16.09 -4.29
C GLU A 17 12.35 15.23 -3.82
N LYS A 18 13.55 15.82 -3.74
CA LYS A 18 14.71 15.13 -3.18
C LYS A 18 14.36 14.78 -1.74
N LYS A 19 14.16 13.48 -1.47
CA LYS A 19 13.85 13.00 -0.12
C LYS A 19 15.05 13.23 0.79
N HIS A 20 15.02 14.37 1.49
CA HIS A 20 16.10 14.81 2.36
C HIS A 20 16.36 13.79 3.47
N GLY A 21 17.58 13.24 3.47
CA GLY A 21 18.00 12.21 4.41
C GLY A 21 18.14 10.80 3.82
N MET A 22 17.77 10.58 2.56
CA MET A 22 17.83 9.26 1.90
C MET A 22 18.66 9.25 0.59
N GLU A 23 19.60 10.20 0.46
CA GLU A 23 20.33 10.48 -0.79
C GLU A 23 21.18 9.31 -1.31
N ARG A 24 21.67 8.45 -0.42
CA ARG A 24 22.52 7.29 -0.78
C ARG A 24 21.76 5.98 -0.94
N LEU A 25 20.44 5.98 -0.71
CA LEU A 25 19.63 4.76 -0.76
C LEU A 25 19.66 4.12 -2.15
N GLU A 26 19.68 4.92 -3.21
CA GLU A 26 19.70 4.39 -4.57
C GLU A 26 20.99 3.63 -4.87
N GLY A 27 22.14 4.20 -4.51
CA GLY A 27 23.43 3.51 -4.62
C GLY A 27 23.50 2.23 -3.78
N MET A 28 22.85 2.20 -2.61
CA MET A 28 22.74 0.97 -1.81
C MET A 28 21.91 -0.11 -2.52
N LYS A 29 20.81 0.26 -3.17
CA LYS A 29 19.97 -0.68 -3.94
C LYS A 29 20.71 -1.21 -5.16
N GLU A 30 21.38 -0.34 -5.91
CA GLU A 30 22.20 -0.71 -7.06
C GLU A 30 23.29 -1.71 -6.66
N PHE A 31 24.00 -1.45 -5.55
CA PHE A 31 25.04 -2.35 -5.03
C PHE A 31 24.51 -3.73 -4.62
N LEU A 32 23.27 -3.81 -4.13
CA LEU A 32 22.64 -5.04 -3.64
C LEU A 32 21.76 -5.75 -4.68
N GLN A 33 21.58 -5.18 -5.88
CA GLN A 33 20.58 -5.64 -6.84
C GLN A 33 20.79 -7.11 -7.24
N GLU A 34 22.02 -7.51 -7.52
CA GLU A 34 22.32 -8.91 -7.90
C GLU A 34 22.05 -9.89 -6.75
N ASP A 35 22.47 -9.57 -5.52
CA ASP A 35 22.23 -10.43 -4.36
C ASP A 35 20.75 -10.54 -4.02
N LYS A 36 20.01 -9.42 -4.13
CA LYS A 36 18.56 -9.42 -3.98
C LYS A 36 17.94 -10.40 -4.96
N GLU A 37 18.30 -10.34 -6.25
CA GLU A 37 17.72 -11.24 -7.24
C GLU A 37 18.05 -12.71 -6.95
N ILE A 38 19.27 -13.03 -6.51
CA ILE A 38 19.65 -14.40 -6.11
C ILE A 38 18.78 -14.88 -4.95
N LEU A 39 18.69 -14.11 -3.86
CA LEU A 39 17.90 -14.47 -2.67
C LEU A 39 16.42 -14.62 -3.02
N LEU A 40 15.88 -13.73 -3.86
CA LEU A 40 14.49 -13.83 -4.32
C LEU A 40 14.23 -15.12 -5.12
N GLN A 41 15.17 -15.56 -5.97
CA GLN A 41 15.02 -16.83 -6.69
C GLN A 41 15.11 -18.03 -5.74
N GLU A 42 16.01 -18.00 -4.77
CA GLU A 42 16.10 -19.04 -3.74
C GLU A 42 14.79 -19.18 -2.95
N ARG A 43 14.18 -18.04 -2.56
CA ARG A 43 12.89 -18.03 -1.87
C ARG A 43 11.75 -18.56 -2.72
N LEU A 44 11.68 -18.18 -4.00
CA LEU A 44 10.67 -18.72 -4.92
C LEU A 44 10.74 -20.25 -5.01
N MET A 45 11.94 -20.84 -5.08
CA MET A 45 12.10 -22.29 -5.13
C MET A 45 11.61 -22.97 -3.84
N LEU A 46 11.79 -22.35 -2.69
CA LEU A 46 11.26 -22.85 -1.42
C LEU A 46 9.72 -22.77 -1.38
N MET A 47 9.14 -21.65 -1.82
CA MET A 47 7.70 -21.45 -1.87
C MET A 47 6.98 -22.44 -2.79
N GLU A 48 7.63 -22.89 -3.87
CA GLU A 48 7.06 -23.90 -4.79
C GLU A 48 6.69 -25.20 -4.07
N THR A 49 7.37 -25.52 -2.97
CA THR A 49 7.12 -26.73 -2.18
C THR A 49 6.10 -26.52 -1.06
N ASP A 50 5.64 -25.30 -0.81
CA ASP A 50 4.70 -24.97 0.26
C ASP A 50 3.25 -25.16 -0.20
N MET A 51 2.63 -26.25 0.27
CA MET A 51 1.24 -26.57 -0.01
C MET A 51 0.25 -25.71 0.79
N SER A 52 0.66 -25.12 1.91
CA SER A 52 -0.26 -24.42 2.83
C SER A 52 -0.80 -23.12 2.25
N ALA A 53 0.06 -22.31 1.62
CA ALA A 53 -0.36 -21.08 0.95
C ALA A 53 -1.24 -21.36 -0.27
N ARG A 54 -0.96 -22.46 -0.99
CA ARG A 54 -1.81 -22.95 -2.08
C ARG A 54 -3.21 -23.29 -1.56
N ASP A 55 -3.32 -24.01 -0.45
CA ASP A 55 -4.60 -24.39 0.14
C ASP A 55 -5.36 -23.17 0.68
N ASN A 56 -4.66 -22.22 1.30
CA ASN A 56 -5.23 -20.96 1.77
C ASN A 56 -5.81 -20.15 0.62
N LEU A 57 -5.04 -19.93 -0.45
CA LEU A 57 -5.50 -19.27 -1.66
C LEU A 57 -6.73 -19.99 -2.24
N CYS A 58 -6.67 -21.32 -2.34
CA CYS A 58 -7.77 -22.11 -2.86
C CYS A 58 -9.04 -21.88 -2.05
N SER A 59 -8.93 -21.96 -0.72
CA SER A 59 -10.04 -21.74 0.19
C SER A 59 -10.63 -20.33 0.07
N ALA A 60 -9.79 -19.31 -0.11
CA ALA A 60 -10.22 -17.92 -0.22
C ALA A 60 -10.97 -17.69 -1.54
N ILE A 61 -10.46 -18.20 -2.66
CA ILE A 61 -11.15 -18.14 -3.96
C ILE A 61 -12.47 -18.91 -3.90
N LYS A 62 -12.51 -20.11 -3.32
CA LYS A 62 -13.77 -20.86 -3.13
C LYS A 62 -14.80 -20.06 -2.34
N LYS A 63 -14.39 -19.44 -1.22
CA LYS A 63 -15.28 -18.59 -0.41
C LYS A 63 -15.81 -17.39 -1.19
N LEU A 64 -14.96 -16.72 -1.96
CA LEU A 64 -15.34 -15.53 -2.74
C LEU A 64 -16.26 -15.86 -3.92
N THR A 65 -16.10 -17.05 -4.50
CA THR A 65 -16.84 -17.48 -5.69
C THR A 65 -18.10 -18.28 -5.38
N ALA A 66 -18.25 -18.73 -4.12
CA ALA A 66 -19.49 -19.33 -3.63
C ALA A 66 -20.66 -18.34 -3.74
N GLY A 67 -21.71 -18.73 -4.48
CA GLY A 67 -22.95 -17.96 -4.58
C GLY A 67 -23.06 -17.03 -5.79
N LYS A 68 -21.99 -16.80 -6.55
CA LYS A 68 -22.07 -16.00 -7.78
C LYS A 68 -22.72 -16.82 -8.89
N LYS A 69 -23.98 -16.50 -9.25
CA LYS A 69 -24.60 -16.95 -10.50
C LYS A 69 -24.26 -15.93 -11.58
N ARG A 70 -23.85 -16.42 -12.75
CA ARG A 70 -23.84 -15.60 -13.95
C ARG A 70 -25.29 -15.22 -14.27
N THR A 71 -25.62 -13.94 -14.21
CA THR A 71 -26.86 -13.43 -14.79
C THR A 71 -26.69 -13.37 -16.29
N GLU A 72 -27.68 -13.84 -17.06
CA GLU A 72 -27.65 -13.70 -18.52
C GLU A 72 -27.50 -12.21 -18.88
N GLY A 73 -26.37 -11.85 -19.49
CA GLY A 73 -26.02 -10.48 -19.85
C GLY A 73 -24.90 -9.82 -19.03
N SER A 74 -24.39 -10.44 -17.95
CA SER A 74 -23.18 -9.92 -17.28
C SER A 74 -21.90 -10.29 -18.04
N GLY A 75 -20.97 -9.33 -18.12
CA GLY A 75 -19.69 -9.48 -18.82
C GLY A 75 -18.80 -10.59 -18.21
N ALA A 76 -17.63 -10.83 -18.81
CA ALA A 76 -16.66 -11.77 -18.26
C ALA A 76 -16.11 -11.25 -16.92
N TYR A 77 -16.33 -12.00 -15.83
CA TYR A 77 -15.76 -11.68 -14.52
C TYR A 77 -14.23 -11.71 -14.55
N SER A 78 -13.61 -10.76 -13.84
CA SER A 78 -12.16 -10.75 -13.61
C SER A 78 -11.87 -11.05 -12.15
N LEU A 79 -11.13 -12.11 -11.87
CA LEU A 79 -10.60 -12.42 -10.55
C LEU A 79 -9.24 -11.72 -10.38
N VAL A 80 -9.05 -10.96 -9.32
CA VAL A 80 -7.81 -10.25 -9.05
C VAL A 80 -7.24 -10.75 -7.73
N ILE A 81 -5.96 -11.11 -7.74
CA ILE A 81 -5.15 -11.39 -6.56
C ILE A 81 -4.14 -10.25 -6.44
N ALA A 82 -4.38 -9.33 -5.53
CA ALA A 82 -3.56 -8.15 -5.33
C ALA A 82 -2.72 -8.27 -4.07
N PHE A 83 -1.42 -8.01 -4.15
CA PHE A 83 -0.61 -7.84 -2.94
C PHE A 83 -0.83 -6.46 -2.33
N LEU A 84 -0.75 -6.40 -1.00
CA LEU A 84 -0.92 -5.19 -0.20
C LEU A 84 0.44 -4.75 0.36
N ARG A 85 0.80 -3.48 0.13
CA ARG A 85 2.01 -2.88 0.68
C ARG A 85 1.90 -2.64 2.17
N SER A 86 0.68 -2.37 2.65
CA SER A 86 0.40 -2.29 4.07
C SER A 86 0.75 -3.60 4.79
N SER A 87 0.56 -4.76 4.14
CA SER A 87 0.78 -6.07 4.75
C SER A 87 2.24 -6.39 5.07
N TYR A 88 3.23 -5.88 4.34
CA TYR A 88 4.64 -6.06 4.73
C TYR A 88 5.14 -5.01 5.73
N ILE A 89 4.37 -3.92 5.94
CA ILE A 89 4.61 -2.95 7.01
C ILE A 89 4.03 -3.49 8.32
N THR A 90 2.81 -4.04 8.28
CA THR A 90 2.15 -4.62 9.46
C THR A 90 2.65 -6.03 9.79
N GLY A 91 3.27 -6.72 8.82
CA GLY A 91 3.66 -8.13 8.94
C GLY A 91 2.48 -9.11 8.82
N SER A 92 1.32 -8.68 8.31
CA SER A 92 0.16 -9.57 8.14
C SER A 92 0.29 -10.52 6.95
N HIS A 93 1.14 -10.15 5.98
CA HIS A 93 1.38 -10.89 4.75
C HIS A 93 0.11 -11.27 3.98
N GLU A 94 -0.87 -10.36 3.97
CA GLU A 94 -2.14 -10.56 3.29
C GLU A 94 -2.14 -10.12 1.83
N PHE A 95 -2.97 -10.80 1.05
CA PHE A 95 -3.33 -10.48 -0.31
C PHE A 95 -4.82 -10.17 -0.36
N TYR A 96 -5.21 -9.14 -1.10
CA TYR A 96 -6.60 -8.83 -1.37
C TYR A 96 -7.05 -9.58 -2.63
N ILE A 97 -8.06 -10.44 -2.47
CA ILE A 97 -8.63 -11.21 -3.57
C ILE A 97 -10.05 -10.70 -3.81
N ALA A 98 -10.33 -10.24 -5.03
CA ALA A 98 -11.64 -9.70 -5.38
C ALA A 98 -12.08 -10.11 -6.78
N CYS A 99 -13.39 -10.12 -6.99
CA CYS A 99 -14.02 -10.46 -8.25
C CYS A 99 -14.78 -9.25 -8.79
N TYR A 100 -14.42 -8.81 -9.99
CA TYR A 100 -14.94 -7.62 -10.66
C TYR A 100 -15.82 -8.02 -11.85
N GLU A 101 -16.91 -7.28 -12.05
CA GLU A 101 -17.79 -7.40 -13.23
C GLU A 101 -17.25 -6.62 -14.42
N GLU A 102 -16.59 -5.49 -14.13
CA GLU A 102 -15.97 -4.63 -15.13
C GLU A 102 -14.44 -4.64 -15.03
N LYS A 103 -13.82 -3.49 -15.26
CA LYS A 103 -12.37 -3.31 -15.12
C LYS A 103 -11.99 -3.39 -13.63
N PRO A 104 -10.94 -4.14 -13.29
CA PRO A 104 -10.38 -4.16 -11.95
C PRO A 104 -10.19 -2.76 -11.35
N PHE A 105 -10.51 -2.64 -10.06
CA PHE A 105 -10.37 -1.42 -9.25
C PHE A 105 -11.22 -0.20 -9.67
N VAL A 106 -12.23 -0.39 -10.54
CA VAL A 106 -13.24 0.64 -10.83
C VAL A 106 -14.36 0.62 -9.78
N GLU A 107 -14.73 -0.57 -9.31
CA GLU A 107 -15.75 -0.77 -8.28
C GLU A 107 -15.18 -0.43 -6.89
N GLU A 108 -15.77 0.58 -6.22
CA GLU A 108 -15.30 1.04 -4.90
C GLU A 108 -15.54 0.02 -3.77
N GLU A 109 -16.65 -0.72 -3.82
CA GLU A 109 -17.03 -1.74 -2.84
C GLU A 109 -17.04 -3.14 -3.50
N ALA A 110 -16.02 -3.45 -4.29
CA ALA A 110 -15.86 -4.79 -4.85
C ALA A 110 -15.86 -5.84 -3.74
N GLU A 111 -16.59 -6.94 -3.97
CA GLU A 111 -16.57 -8.07 -3.05
C GLU A 111 -15.17 -8.68 -3.05
N GLY A 112 -14.52 -8.62 -1.89
CA GLY A 112 -13.17 -9.14 -1.72
C GLY A 112 -12.92 -9.70 -0.33
N VAL A 113 -11.84 -10.47 -0.25
CA VAL A 113 -11.37 -11.12 0.96
C VAL A 113 -9.86 -10.92 1.09
N CYS A 114 -9.38 -10.68 2.31
CA CYS A 114 -7.96 -10.70 2.60
C CYS A 114 -7.53 -12.12 2.98
N CYS A 115 -6.48 -12.63 2.33
CA CYS A 115 -5.93 -13.96 2.57
C CYS A 115 -4.46 -13.83 2.95
N SER A 116 -4.09 -14.31 4.13
CA SER A 116 -2.69 -14.34 4.56
C SER A 116 -1.93 -15.47 3.88
N MET A 117 -0.73 -15.14 3.40
CA MET A 117 0.26 -16.07 2.86
C MET A 117 1.58 -15.97 3.65
N ASP A 118 1.50 -15.75 4.96
CA ASP A 118 2.66 -15.59 5.85
C ASP A 118 3.75 -16.67 5.66
N SER A 119 3.34 -17.92 5.38
CA SER A 119 4.28 -19.02 5.15
C SER A 119 5.24 -18.77 3.98
N PHE A 120 4.82 -18.03 2.94
CA PHE A 120 5.70 -17.64 1.83
C PHE A 120 6.83 -16.71 2.25
N PHE A 121 6.62 -15.90 3.29
CA PHE A 121 7.56 -14.86 3.70
C PHE A 121 8.51 -15.32 4.81
N GLN A 122 8.46 -16.60 5.18
CA GLN A 122 9.40 -17.18 6.13
C GLN A 122 10.85 -17.08 5.62
N GLY A 123 11.71 -16.49 6.44
CA GLY A 123 13.12 -16.25 6.12
C GLY A 123 13.39 -14.97 5.33
N ALA A 124 12.38 -14.18 4.95
CA ALA A 124 12.60 -12.90 4.28
C ALA A 124 13.41 -11.90 5.12
N GLU A 125 13.22 -11.92 6.45
CA GLU A 125 14.00 -11.09 7.38
C GLU A 125 15.46 -11.55 7.48
N ASP A 126 15.71 -12.86 7.35
CA ASP A 126 17.07 -13.41 7.31
C ASP A 126 17.81 -12.97 6.03
N ASP A 127 17.10 -12.94 4.90
CA ASP A 127 17.64 -12.41 3.64
C ASP A 127 18.02 -10.93 3.76
N CYS A 128 17.14 -10.13 4.38
CA CYS A 128 17.43 -8.73 4.67
C CYS A 128 18.69 -8.60 5.55
N ALA A 129 18.86 -9.46 6.56
CA ALA A 129 20.07 -9.47 7.38
C ALA A 129 21.34 -9.83 6.58
N VAL A 130 21.25 -10.75 5.61
CA VAL A 130 22.34 -11.07 4.68
C VAL A 130 22.70 -9.85 3.83
N LEU A 131 21.71 -9.16 3.26
CA LEU A 131 21.91 -7.94 2.47
C LEU A 131 22.59 -6.84 3.31
N TYR A 132 22.14 -6.60 4.54
CA TYR A 132 22.76 -5.61 5.43
C TYR A 132 24.21 -5.94 5.75
N LYS A 133 24.53 -7.22 6.00
CA LYS A 133 25.90 -7.66 6.27
C LYS A 133 26.81 -7.44 5.06
N LYS A 134 26.29 -7.61 3.83
CA LYS A 134 27.05 -7.28 2.62
C LYS A 134 27.26 -5.77 2.51
N LEU A 135 26.22 -4.99 2.75
CA LEU A 135 26.25 -3.53 2.66
C LEU A 135 27.26 -2.90 3.65
N GLN A 136 27.44 -3.50 4.82
CA GLN A 136 28.43 -3.06 5.83
C GLN A 136 29.89 -3.11 5.34
N LYS A 137 30.18 -3.84 4.26
CA LYS A 137 31.53 -3.86 3.65
C LYS A 137 31.82 -2.58 2.88
N GLU A 138 30.79 -1.93 2.35
CA GLU A 138 30.89 -0.73 1.50
C GLU A 138 30.49 0.54 2.28
N TYR A 139 29.53 0.42 3.19
CA TYR A 139 28.99 1.54 3.96
C TYR A 139 29.33 1.39 5.44
N VAL A 140 30.21 2.27 5.95
CA VAL A 140 30.70 2.27 7.35
C VAL A 140 29.57 2.34 8.38
N ARG A 141 28.51 3.11 8.07
CA ARG A 141 27.32 3.24 8.91
C ARG A 141 26.09 3.15 8.03
N ILE A 142 25.10 2.36 8.43
CA ILE A 142 23.78 2.25 7.79
C ILE A 142 22.74 2.65 8.84
N LEU A 143 21.88 3.61 8.52
CA LEU A 143 20.84 4.11 9.41
C LEU A 143 19.65 3.14 9.44
N ASP A 144 18.88 3.13 10.53
CA ASP A 144 17.78 2.19 10.66
C ASP A 144 16.64 2.49 9.66
N GLY A 145 16.37 3.77 9.35
CA GLY A 145 15.46 4.14 8.27
C GLY A 145 15.92 3.65 6.89
N GLU A 146 17.23 3.62 6.63
CA GLU A 146 17.75 3.06 5.36
C GLU A 146 17.59 1.56 5.29
N LYS A 147 17.84 0.85 6.41
CA LYS A 147 17.54 -0.58 6.50
C LYS A 147 16.06 -0.85 6.25
N GLU A 148 15.16 -0.06 6.83
CA GLU A 148 13.72 -0.23 6.63
C GLU A 148 13.32 0.01 5.17
N GLU A 149 13.85 1.01 4.47
CA GLU A 149 13.57 1.16 3.03
C GLU A 149 14.14 0.02 2.18
N LEU A 150 15.32 -0.51 2.53
CA LEU A 150 15.90 -1.68 1.86
C LEU A 150 15.05 -2.92 2.12
N ARG A 151 14.55 -3.11 3.35
CA ARG A 151 13.59 -4.16 3.71
C ARG A 151 12.34 -4.06 2.84
N ARG A 152 11.68 -2.91 2.81
CA ARG A 152 10.48 -2.67 1.99
C ARG A 152 10.73 -2.94 0.50
N TRP A 153 11.90 -2.54 0.00
CA TRP A 153 12.31 -2.81 -1.38
C TRP A 153 12.56 -4.29 -1.67
N TYR A 154 13.13 -5.04 -0.72
CA TYR A 154 13.27 -6.49 -0.83
C TYR A 154 11.88 -7.16 -0.86
N MET A 155 11.03 -6.81 0.10
CA MET A 155 9.66 -7.33 0.22
C MET A 155 8.85 -7.04 -1.04
N ASP A 156 8.81 -5.80 -1.55
CA ASP A 156 8.09 -5.47 -2.79
C ASP A 156 8.54 -6.34 -3.98
N GLY A 157 9.84 -6.67 -4.07
CA GLY A 157 10.36 -7.60 -5.08
C GLY A 157 9.86 -9.03 -4.89
N MET A 158 9.84 -9.51 -3.63
CA MET A 158 9.33 -10.83 -3.27
C MET A 158 7.85 -10.97 -3.61
N TYR A 159 7.03 -10.00 -3.19
CA TYR A 159 5.62 -9.95 -3.55
C TYR A 159 5.44 -9.97 -5.06
N LYS A 160 6.05 -9.06 -5.82
CA LYS A 160 5.91 -9.02 -7.29
C LYS A 160 6.21 -10.36 -7.96
N LYS A 161 7.21 -11.10 -7.46
CA LYS A 161 7.58 -12.42 -7.98
C LYS A 161 6.60 -13.55 -7.62
N CYS A 162 5.78 -13.41 -6.57
CA CYS A 162 4.77 -14.42 -6.23
C CYS A 162 3.79 -14.68 -7.38
N GLY A 163 3.56 -13.72 -8.28
CA GLY A 163 2.67 -13.89 -9.43
C GLY A 163 3.02 -15.08 -10.32
N THR A 164 4.32 -15.35 -10.51
CA THR A 164 4.76 -16.51 -11.31
C THR A 164 4.41 -17.83 -10.65
N LEU A 165 4.55 -17.89 -9.31
CA LEU A 165 4.21 -19.06 -8.51
C LEU A 165 2.70 -19.31 -8.50
N LEU A 166 1.92 -18.27 -8.25
CA LEU A 166 0.45 -18.33 -8.24
C LEU A 166 -0.08 -18.78 -9.61
N GLY A 167 0.52 -18.28 -10.71
CA GLY A 167 0.20 -18.73 -12.06
C GLY A 167 0.52 -20.22 -12.30
N LYS A 168 1.62 -20.76 -11.73
CA LYS A 168 1.91 -22.20 -11.77
C LYS A 168 0.85 -23.00 -11.00
N PHE A 169 0.51 -22.56 -9.78
CA PHE A 169 -0.51 -23.21 -8.97
C PHE A 169 -1.85 -23.30 -9.70
N LEU A 170 -2.29 -22.23 -10.36
CA LEU A 170 -3.51 -22.20 -11.16
C LEU A 170 -3.47 -23.14 -12.38
N LYS A 171 -2.29 -23.40 -12.96
CA LYS A 171 -2.13 -24.34 -14.09
C LYS A 171 -2.09 -25.80 -13.65
N GLU A 172 -1.42 -26.09 -12.54
CA GLU A 172 -1.30 -27.43 -11.98
C GLU A 172 -2.60 -27.90 -11.33
N THR A 173 -3.34 -26.96 -10.74
CA THR A 173 -4.75 -27.16 -10.42
C THR A 173 -5.58 -27.04 -11.69
N ARG A 174 -5.69 -28.12 -12.49
CA ARG A 174 -7.03 -28.43 -13.02
C ARG A 174 -7.89 -28.61 -11.78
N TRP A 175 -8.54 -27.54 -11.33
CA TRP A 175 -9.36 -27.49 -10.13
C TRP A 175 -10.40 -28.60 -10.24
N ARG A 176 -10.10 -29.73 -9.59
CA ARG A 176 -10.71 -31.02 -9.85
C ARG A 176 -12.00 -31.11 -9.04
N ASP A 177 -12.92 -30.18 -9.29
CA ASP A 177 -14.30 -30.26 -8.83
C ASP A 177 -15.19 -30.31 -10.09
N GLY A 178 -15.25 -31.49 -10.74
CA GLY A 178 -16.31 -31.79 -11.72
C GLY A 178 -15.96 -32.57 -12.99
N ALA A 179 -14.68 -32.80 -13.32
CA ALA A 179 -14.30 -33.50 -14.56
C ALA A 179 -13.91 -34.98 -14.32
N GLU A 180 -14.87 -35.79 -13.89
CA GLU A 180 -14.81 -37.25 -14.08
C GLU A 180 -16.00 -37.72 -14.91
N SER A 181 -15.84 -37.71 -16.24
CA SER A 181 -16.43 -38.68 -17.17
C SER A 181 -15.93 -38.39 -18.61
N PRO A 182 -15.37 -39.37 -19.34
CA PRO A 182 -14.73 -39.16 -20.64
C PRO A 182 -15.63 -39.44 -21.86
N GLU A 183 -16.91 -39.01 -21.87
CA GLU A 183 -17.80 -39.24 -23.03
C GLU A 183 -18.68 -38.03 -23.44
N GLY A 184 -18.37 -36.81 -23.00
CA GLY A 184 -19.14 -35.59 -23.34
C GLY A 184 -18.30 -34.33 -23.60
N GLU A 185 -17.06 -34.51 -24.10
CA GLU A 185 -16.00 -33.48 -24.03
C GLU A 185 -16.23 -32.20 -24.84
N GLU A 186 -17.06 -32.19 -25.88
CA GLU A 186 -17.12 -31.01 -26.77
C GLU A 186 -18.16 -29.97 -26.31
N PHE A 187 -19.35 -30.43 -25.88
CA PHE A 187 -20.43 -29.54 -25.45
C PHE A 187 -20.21 -28.97 -24.02
N GLN A 188 -19.53 -29.71 -23.15
CA GLN A 188 -19.14 -29.19 -21.82
C GLN A 188 -17.91 -28.27 -21.89
N ARG A 189 -17.06 -28.39 -22.92
CA ARG A 189 -15.91 -27.48 -23.12
C ARG A 189 -16.36 -26.07 -23.48
N GLU A 190 -17.31 -25.91 -24.40
CA GLU A 190 -17.83 -24.58 -24.76
C GLU A 190 -18.53 -23.88 -23.58
N ALA A 191 -19.39 -24.60 -22.84
CA ALA A 191 -20.07 -24.04 -21.67
C ALA A 191 -19.12 -23.72 -20.50
N ALA A 192 -18.07 -24.52 -20.29
CA ALA A 192 -17.05 -24.27 -19.27
C ALA A 192 -16.07 -23.16 -19.65
N GLU A 193 -15.73 -23.01 -20.94
CA GLU A 193 -14.93 -21.88 -21.43
C GLU A 193 -15.68 -20.56 -21.37
N GLU A 194 -16.98 -20.58 -21.64
CA GLU A 194 -17.82 -19.41 -21.46
C GLU A 194 -17.80 -18.97 -19.99
N ALA A 195 -17.85 -19.89 -19.03
CA ALA A 195 -17.89 -19.58 -17.59
C ALA A 195 -16.51 -19.34 -16.93
N ALA A 196 -15.41 -19.20 -17.67
CA ALA A 196 -14.09 -18.97 -17.07
C ALA A 196 -13.85 -17.48 -16.76
N ALA A 197 -13.39 -17.17 -15.54
CA ALA A 197 -12.85 -15.85 -15.19
C ALA A 197 -11.36 -15.78 -15.49
N ASP A 198 -10.92 -14.66 -16.07
CA ASP A 198 -9.49 -14.36 -16.15
C ASP A 198 -8.96 -14.01 -14.76
N VAL A 199 -7.81 -14.59 -14.40
CA VAL A 199 -7.14 -14.33 -13.14
C VAL A 199 -5.98 -13.39 -13.37
N TYR A 200 -6.01 -12.27 -12.67
CA TYR A 200 -5.01 -11.21 -12.71
C TYR A 200 -4.25 -11.13 -11.40
N TYR A 201 -2.99 -10.74 -11.50
CA TYR A 201 -2.10 -10.56 -10.37
C TYR A 201 -1.34 -9.24 -10.46
N GLY A 202 -1.13 -8.59 -9.33
CA GLY A 202 -0.30 -7.39 -9.25
C GLY A 202 -0.42 -6.68 -7.91
N GLY A 203 0.06 -5.45 -7.85
CA GLY A 203 -0.14 -4.60 -6.69
C GLY A 203 -1.57 -4.06 -6.64
N TYR A 204 -2.11 -3.85 -5.45
CA TYR A 204 -3.43 -3.23 -5.30
C TYR A 204 -3.46 -1.83 -5.95
N MET A 205 -4.41 -1.62 -6.87
CA MET A 205 -4.53 -0.42 -7.72
C MET A 205 -3.30 -0.12 -8.60
N GLU A 206 -2.49 -1.13 -8.94
CA GLU A 206 -1.33 -1.05 -9.85
C GLU A 206 -1.62 -1.77 -11.18
N GLY A 207 -0.64 -1.82 -12.07
CA GLY A 207 -0.67 -2.68 -13.24
C GLY A 207 -0.89 -4.15 -12.87
N LEU A 208 -1.74 -4.81 -13.64
CA LEU A 208 -2.11 -6.21 -13.46
C LEU A 208 -1.60 -7.06 -14.63
N GLU A 209 -1.10 -8.24 -14.32
CA GLU A 209 -0.70 -9.25 -15.28
C GLU A 209 -1.66 -10.44 -15.22
N ARG A 210 -2.10 -10.93 -16.38
CA ARG A 210 -2.94 -12.12 -16.43
C ARG A 210 -2.08 -13.36 -16.14
N ILE A 211 -2.41 -14.07 -15.06
CA ILE A 211 -1.65 -15.25 -14.61
C ILE A 211 -2.36 -16.58 -14.88
N GLY A 212 -3.65 -16.57 -15.21
CA GLY A 212 -4.38 -17.79 -15.51
C GLY A 212 -5.88 -17.59 -15.79
N LYS A 213 -6.61 -18.71 -15.75
CA LYS A 213 -8.08 -18.75 -15.79
C LYS A 213 -8.59 -19.55 -14.58
N TYR A 214 -9.74 -19.16 -14.05
CA TYR A 214 -10.46 -19.87 -13.00
C TYR A 214 -11.83 -20.28 -13.49
N TYR A 215 -12.25 -21.52 -13.20
CA TYR A 215 -13.52 -22.08 -13.61
C TYR A 215 -14.45 -22.17 -12.40
N PHE A 216 -15.58 -21.48 -12.44
CA PHE A 216 -16.56 -21.53 -11.36
C PHE A 216 -17.25 -22.90 -11.34
N SER A 217 -17.30 -23.54 -10.18
CA SER A 217 -18.15 -24.72 -9.97
C SER A 217 -19.62 -24.30 -9.87
N SER A 218 -20.51 -25.01 -10.55
CA SER A 218 -21.96 -24.74 -10.51
C SER A 218 -22.55 -25.04 -9.12
N GLY A 219 -23.08 -24.01 -8.45
CA GLY A 219 -24.00 -24.14 -7.32
C GLY A 219 -23.42 -23.85 -5.93
N PHE A 220 -24.34 -23.41 -5.05
CA PHE A 220 -24.24 -23.15 -3.61
C PHE A 220 -23.97 -21.72 -3.13
N GLU A 221 -24.62 -21.41 -2.01
CA GLU A 221 -25.04 -20.10 -1.49
C GLU A 221 -23.99 -19.33 -0.68
N ILE A 222 -24.30 -18.05 -0.48
CA ILE A 222 -23.48 -16.90 -0.07
C ILE A 222 -22.86 -17.02 1.33
N LEU A 223 -21.61 -16.58 1.49
CA LEU A 223 -21.10 -16.04 2.76
C LEU A 223 -20.25 -14.77 2.57
N GLN A 224 -20.75 -13.68 3.16
CA GLN A 224 -20.11 -12.42 3.60
C GLN A 224 -18.94 -11.84 2.78
N SER A 225 -19.26 -10.73 2.10
CA SER A 225 -18.32 -9.66 1.70
C SER A 225 -17.45 -9.20 2.89
N GLY A 226 -16.13 -9.25 2.71
CA GLY A 226 -15.17 -8.70 3.68
C GLY A 226 -15.23 -7.18 3.69
N SER A 227 -15.34 -6.56 4.86
CA SER A 227 -15.29 -5.10 5.00
C SER A 227 -13.90 -4.55 4.68
N MET A 228 -13.85 -3.40 4.00
CA MET A 228 -12.62 -2.64 3.79
C MET A 228 -11.88 -2.35 5.10
N LYS A 229 -10.55 -2.54 5.10
CA LYS A 229 -9.68 -2.31 6.26
C LYS A 229 -9.35 -0.83 6.45
N TYR A 230 -9.00 -0.48 7.69
CA TYR A 230 -8.49 0.83 8.09
C TYR A 230 -7.19 0.68 8.87
N PHE A 231 -6.29 1.65 8.70
CA PHE A 231 -4.98 1.68 9.35
C PHE A 231 -4.76 2.98 10.10
N GLU A 232 -4.28 2.89 11.33
CA GLU A 232 -3.70 4.01 12.05
C GLU A 232 -2.38 4.41 11.38
N ALA A 233 -2.30 5.66 10.94
CA ALA A 233 -1.12 6.23 10.30
C ALA A 233 -0.17 6.85 11.34
N SER A 234 1.08 6.42 11.31
CA SER A 234 2.12 6.87 12.24
C SER A 234 3.46 7.08 11.54
N VAL A 235 4.47 7.54 12.28
CA VAL A 235 5.86 7.50 11.84
C VAL A 235 6.43 6.14 12.21
N ASP A 236 7.06 5.46 11.26
CA ASP A 236 7.71 4.18 11.50
C ASP A 236 8.83 4.34 12.54
N LYS A 237 8.93 3.37 13.45
CA LYS A 237 9.85 3.39 14.60
C LYS A 237 11.33 3.48 14.22
N ASN A 238 11.68 3.09 12.99
CA ASN A 238 13.06 3.14 12.48
C ASN A 238 13.47 4.55 12.02
N TYR A 239 12.56 5.52 12.09
CA TYR A 239 12.77 6.89 11.62
C TYR A 239 12.76 7.88 12.77
N VAL A 240 13.59 8.91 12.62
CA VAL A 240 13.52 10.12 13.44
C VAL A 240 12.95 11.22 12.55
N PRO A 241 11.66 11.61 12.70
CA PRO A 241 11.07 12.67 11.88
C PRO A 241 11.62 14.04 12.30
N PRO A 242 11.46 15.09 11.46
CA PRO A 242 11.87 16.44 11.83
C PRO A 242 10.97 16.98 12.94
N LEU A 243 11.55 17.26 14.11
CA LEU A 243 10.82 17.78 15.27
C LEU A 243 10.87 19.31 15.28
N PRO A 244 9.73 20.03 15.18
CA PRO A 244 9.73 21.49 15.22
C PRO A 244 10.03 22.02 16.63
N ILE A 245 10.93 23.00 16.70
CA ILE A 245 11.29 23.76 17.91
C ILE A 245 10.19 24.78 18.17
N GLY A 246 9.71 24.86 19.42
CA GLY A 246 8.68 25.83 19.81
C GLY A 246 7.28 25.56 19.24
N GLY A 247 7.02 24.35 18.74
CA GLY A 247 5.69 23.97 18.24
C GLY A 247 4.59 23.95 19.31
N PHE A 248 4.97 23.69 20.58
CA PHE A 248 4.07 23.74 21.72
C PHE A 248 3.43 25.13 21.88
N GLY A 249 2.09 25.19 21.87
CA GLY A 249 1.30 26.43 22.00
C GLY A 249 1.02 27.21 20.70
N THR A 250 1.73 26.93 19.59
CA THR A 250 1.45 27.56 18.28
C THR A 250 0.63 26.63 17.37
N ILE A 251 0.98 25.34 17.35
CA ILE A 251 0.25 24.27 16.67
C ILE A 251 0.42 23.00 17.50
N ASP A 252 -0.45 22.80 18.48
CA ASP A 252 -0.64 21.49 19.09
C ASP A 252 -2.03 20.95 18.74
N LYS A 253 -2.24 19.64 18.96
CA LYS A 253 -3.53 18.98 18.73
C LYS A 253 -4.68 19.76 19.36
N ILE A 254 -4.48 20.35 20.54
CA ILE A 254 -5.49 21.09 21.29
C ILE A 254 -5.85 22.41 20.59
N THR A 255 -4.86 23.14 20.09
CA THR A 255 -5.04 24.42 19.39
C THR A 255 -5.70 24.21 18.03
N LEU A 256 -5.28 23.18 17.28
CA LEU A 256 -5.93 22.79 16.03
C LEU A 256 -7.39 22.34 16.24
N ARG A 257 -7.69 21.66 17.36
CA ARG A 257 -9.07 21.28 17.71
C ARG A 257 -9.98 22.49 17.93
N LYS A 258 -9.45 23.57 18.52
CA LYS A 258 -10.23 24.76 18.88
C LYS A 258 -10.37 25.75 17.74
N LYS A 259 -9.41 25.80 16.81
CA LYS A 259 -9.40 26.74 15.70
C LYS A 259 -10.10 26.18 14.47
N ARG A 260 -10.95 26.97 13.83
CA ARG A 260 -11.47 26.65 12.50
C ARG A 260 -10.37 26.87 11.46
N PHE A 261 -10.49 26.24 10.29
CA PHE A 261 -9.54 26.40 9.18
C PHE A 261 -9.16 27.86 8.89
N TYR A 262 -10.15 28.75 8.86
CA TYR A 262 -9.95 30.17 8.55
C TYR A 262 -9.27 30.97 9.68
N GLU A 263 -9.12 30.40 10.87
CA GLU A 263 -8.46 31.00 12.03
C GLU A 263 -6.97 30.59 12.10
N MET A 264 -6.54 29.71 11.20
CA MET A 264 -5.17 29.24 11.10
C MET A 264 -4.37 30.11 10.13
N PRO A 265 -3.11 30.47 10.47
CA PRO A 265 -2.21 31.03 9.50
C PRO A 265 -2.03 30.05 8.34
N GLN A 266 -2.19 30.54 7.11
CA GLN A 266 -2.14 29.68 5.92
C GLN A 266 -0.73 29.13 5.64
N ASN A 267 0.30 29.87 6.07
CA ASN A 267 1.70 29.48 5.94
C ASN A 267 2.34 29.53 7.33
N LEU A 268 2.83 28.39 7.77
CA LEU A 268 3.47 28.20 9.06
C LEU A 268 4.95 27.88 8.83
N PHE A 269 5.81 28.38 9.70
CA PHE A 269 7.26 28.17 9.57
C PHE A 269 7.85 27.74 10.90
N PHE A 270 8.57 26.62 10.90
CA PHE A 270 9.19 26.05 12.09
C PHE A 270 10.66 25.74 11.84
N LEU A 271 11.50 26.12 12.79
CA LEU A 271 12.85 25.56 12.90
C LEU A 271 12.75 24.13 13.43
N THR A 272 13.59 23.23 12.95
CA THR A 272 13.62 21.85 13.43
C THR A 272 14.83 21.58 14.31
N GLN A 273 14.67 20.63 15.23
CA GLN A 273 15.79 20.09 15.98
C GLN A 273 16.78 19.41 15.03
N ASP A 274 18.06 19.51 15.37
CA ASP A 274 19.13 18.91 14.59
C ASP A 274 19.47 17.53 15.15
N HIS A 275 19.19 16.50 14.36
CA HIS A 275 19.55 15.13 14.69
C HIS A 275 20.13 14.42 13.45
N MET A 276 21.21 13.66 13.63
CA MET A 276 21.92 13.03 12.50
C MET A 276 21.05 12.06 11.70
N GLN A 277 20.12 11.38 12.38
CA GLN A 277 19.19 10.43 11.78
C GLN A 277 17.88 11.08 11.32
N THR A 278 17.76 12.42 11.36
CA THR A 278 16.55 13.08 10.89
C THR A 278 16.34 12.79 9.41
N VAL A 279 15.18 12.20 9.12
CA VAL A 279 14.66 11.97 7.76
C VAL A 279 13.36 12.73 7.64
N PHE A 280 13.19 13.47 6.55
CA PHE A 280 11.92 14.11 6.23
C PHE A 280 10.95 13.05 5.70
N THR A 281 10.18 12.46 6.60
CA THR A 281 9.20 11.39 6.31
C THR A 281 7.95 11.96 5.66
N ASP A 282 7.16 11.11 4.99
CA ASP A 282 5.93 11.52 4.31
C ASP A 282 4.74 11.75 5.25
N VAL A 283 4.84 11.22 6.48
CA VAL A 283 3.90 11.44 7.58
C VAL A 283 4.68 11.91 8.81
N ILE A 284 4.12 12.87 9.54
CA ILE A 284 4.59 13.31 10.86
C ILE A 284 3.37 13.36 11.78
N THR A 285 3.50 12.85 13.00
CA THR A 285 2.39 12.82 13.99
C THR A 285 2.57 13.83 15.13
N PHE A 286 3.73 14.49 15.21
CA PHE A 286 4.06 15.45 16.24
C PHE A 286 4.56 16.78 15.65
N PRO A 287 4.04 17.94 16.12
CA PRO A 287 3.07 18.14 17.19
C PRO A 287 1.61 17.88 16.79
N CYS A 288 1.37 17.69 15.49
CA CYS A 288 0.09 17.33 14.92
C CYS A 288 0.32 16.44 13.68
N PHE A 289 -0.77 15.89 13.13
CA PHE A 289 -0.70 15.11 11.91
C PHE A 289 -0.40 16.02 10.71
N MET A 290 0.72 15.77 10.05
CA MET A 290 1.22 16.49 8.89
C MET A 290 1.63 15.48 7.83
N VAL A 291 1.42 15.83 6.57
CA VAL A 291 1.73 14.98 5.42
C VAL A 291 2.56 15.73 4.38
N SER A 292 3.38 15.03 3.61
CA SER A 292 4.13 15.62 2.49
C SER A 292 3.22 16.08 1.35
N GLY A 293 3.80 16.76 0.35
CA GLY A 293 3.09 17.15 -0.87
C GLY A 293 2.49 15.95 -1.60
N MET A 294 3.28 14.89 -1.79
CA MET A 294 2.82 13.65 -2.43
C MET A 294 1.59 13.06 -1.72
N VAL A 295 1.64 12.93 -0.39
CA VAL A 295 0.51 12.36 0.37
C VAL A 295 -0.71 13.27 0.31
N LYS A 296 -0.54 14.59 0.40
CA LYS A 296 -1.63 15.55 0.19
C LYS A 296 -2.30 15.36 -1.16
N ASP A 297 -1.53 15.24 -2.23
CA ASP A 297 -2.08 15.12 -3.59
C ASP A 297 -2.87 13.82 -3.76
N VAL A 298 -2.43 12.73 -3.12
CA VAL A 298 -3.21 11.49 -3.05
C VAL A 298 -4.49 11.71 -2.23
N MET A 299 -4.44 12.33 -1.06
CA MET A 299 -5.64 12.61 -0.27
C MET A 299 -6.68 13.43 -1.07
N LEU A 300 -6.21 14.42 -1.85
CA LEU A 300 -7.06 15.24 -2.71
C LEU A 300 -7.67 14.47 -3.90
N SER A 301 -7.02 13.41 -4.39
CA SER A 301 -7.58 12.57 -5.46
C SER A 301 -8.77 11.73 -4.98
N TYR A 302 -8.82 11.42 -3.68
CA TYR A 302 -9.95 10.72 -3.06
C TYR A 302 -11.01 11.70 -2.57
N ASN A 303 -10.59 12.79 -1.93
CA ASN A 303 -11.52 13.79 -1.40
C ASN A 303 -11.01 15.22 -1.69
N PRO A 304 -11.52 15.86 -2.76
CA PRO A 304 -11.05 17.18 -3.19
C PRO A 304 -11.49 18.32 -2.24
N PHE A 305 -12.32 18.02 -1.24
CA PHE A 305 -12.84 19.01 -0.28
C PHE A 305 -12.00 19.10 0.99
N ILE A 306 -10.99 18.24 1.18
CA ILE A 306 -10.08 18.32 2.32
C ILE A 306 -9.30 19.64 2.23
N LYS A 307 -9.36 20.42 3.32
CA LYS A 307 -8.60 21.66 3.45
C LYS A 307 -7.25 21.36 4.09
N PHE A 308 -6.24 22.13 3.71
CA PHE A 308 -4.88 21.97 4.21
C PHE A 308 -4.27 23.30 4.63
N ALA A 309 -3.59 23.33 5.78
CA ALA A 309 -2.69 24.43 6.15
C ALA A 309 -1.25 24.04 5.81
N ARG A 310 -0.49 24.95 5.19
CA ARG A 310 0.90 24.68 4.79
C ARG A 310 1.84 25.00 5.94
N ALA A 311 2.78 24.09 6.20
CA ALA A 311 3.83 24.22 7.19
C ALA A 311 5.19 23.96 6.55
N VAL A 312 6.17 24.81 6.82
CA VAL A 312 7.55 24.67 6.36
C VAL A 312 8.41 24.30 7.55
N LEU A 313 9.09 23.16 7.45
CA LEU A 313 10.02 22.66 8.46
C LEU A 313 11.45 22.89 7.97
N TYR A 314 12.22 23.71 8.69
CA TYR A 314 13.57 24.12 8.29
C TYR A 314 14.63 23.69 9.31
N ASN A 315 15.58 22.86 8.87
CA ASN A 315 16.78 22.54 9.64
C ASN A 315 17.88 23.57 9.30
N ARG A 316 18.14 24.48 10.24
CA ARG A 316 19.10 25.57 10.07
C ARG A 316 20.55 25.10 9.86
N LYS A 317 20.97 24.04 10.55
CA LYS A 317 22.36 23.56 10.50
C LYS A 317 22.67 22.82 9.21
N ARG A 318 21.69 22.06 8.70
CA ARG A 318 21.80 21.34 7.43
C ARG A 318 21.43 22.19 6.22
N GLY A 319 20.79 23.35 6.42
CA GLY A 319 20.30 24.20 5.35
C GLY A 319 19.19 23.54 4.52
N THR A 320 18.50 22.56 5.09
CA THR A 320 17.44 21.78 4.41
C THR A 320 16.07 22.19 4.91
N SER A 321 15.13 22.40 4.00
CA SER A 321 13.71 22.62 4.31
C SER A 321 12.82 21.61 3.61
N ALA A 322 11.69 21.28 4.22
CA ALA A 322 10.62 20.55 3.54
C ALA A 322 9.26 21.18 3.85
N GLU A 323 8.35 21.01 2.90
CA GLU A 323 6.97 21.48 3.01
C GLU A 323 6.06 20.34 3.45
N TYR A 324 5.18 20.65 4.38
CA TYR A 324 4.18 19.76 4.93
C TYR A 324 2.82 20.43 4.91
N TYR A 325 1.80 19.59 5.00
CA TYR A 325 0.41 20.01 4.94
C TYR A 325 -0.35 19.36 6.09
N ILE A 326 -1.10 20.19 6.84
CA ILE A 326 -1.95 19.73 7.94
C ILE A 326 -3.36 19.54 7.37
N PRO A 327 -3.86 18.30 7.21
CA PRO A 327 -5.21 18.06 6.74
C PRO A 327 -6.25 18.38 7.82
N PHE A 328 -7.34 19.02 7.43
CA PHE A 328 -8.50 19.25 8.29
C PHE A 328 -9.50 18.12 8.09
N LEU A 329 -9.36 17.07 8.89
CA LEU A 329 -10.17 15.86 8.82
C LEU A 329 -11.42 15.94 9.70
N GLY A 330 -12.44 15.17 9.34
CA GLY A 330 -13.52 14.83 10.25
C GLY A 330 -12.99 14.04 11.44
N TRP A 331 -13.74 14.04 12.54
CA TRP A 331 -13.34 13.33 13.75
C TRP A 331 -14.48 12.50 14.33
N GLU A 332 -14.10 11.40 14.97
CA GLU A 332 -15.00 10.50 15.70
C GLU A 332 -14.36 10.09 17.02
N GLU A 333 -15.17 9.63 17.98
CA GLU A 333 -14.68 9.14 19.27
C GLU A 333 -14.15 7.70 19.18
N ALA A 334 -14.73 6.90 18.28
CA ALA A 334 -14.40 5.50 18.07
C ALA A 334 -14.54 5.11 16.59
N PRO A 335 -13.78 4.11 16.13
CA PRO A 335 -13.86 3.61 14.75
C PRO A 335 -15.06 2.66 14.57
N GLU A 336 -16.28 3.18 14.70
CA GLU A 336 -17.52 2.43 14.50
C GLU A 336 -17.84 2.30 13.00
N LYS A 337 -18.24 1.09 12.55
CA LYS A 337 -18.45 0.78 11.13
C LYS A 337 -19.34 1.78 10.40
N GLU A 338 -20.45 2.18 11.01
CA GLU A 338 -21.42 3.11 10.40
C GLU A 338 -20.88 4.53 10.25
N LYS A 339 -20.03 4.97 11.18
CA LYS A 339 -19.48 6.33 11.23
C LYS A 339 -18.30 6.51 10.28
N ILE A 340 -17.52 5.45 10.10
CA ILE A 340 -16.34 5.48 9.22
C ILE A 340 -16.66 5.06 7.79
N LYS A 341 -17.83 4.44 7.52
CA LYS A 341 -18.20 4.02 6.16
C LYS A 341 -18.14 5.20 5.19
N GLY A 342 -17.47 5.01 4.06
CA GLY A 342 -17.30 6.03 3.02
C GLY A 342 -16.33 7.16 3.38
N ARG A 343 -15.58 7.06 4.49
CA ARG A 343 -14.56 8.06 4.88
C ARG A 343 -13.17 7.52 4.56
N GLU A 344 -12.36 8.31 3.86
CA GLU A 344 -11.04 7.88 3.40
C GLU A 344 -9.96 8.13 4.46
N ALA A 345 -10.12 9.19 5.25
CA ALA A 345 -9.30 9.49 6.41
C ALA A 345 -10.11 10.21 7.50
N LEU A 346 -9.86 9.86 8.76
CA LEU A 346 -10.52 10.43 9.94
C LEU A 346 -9.55 10.57 11.10
N GLU A 347 -9.79 11.55 11.97
CA GLU A 347 -9.13 11.63 13.28
C GLU A 347 -9.98 10.90 14.33
N ILE A 348 -9.43 9.87 14.97
CA ILE A 348 -10.06 9.24 16.13
C ILE A 348 -9.57 9.93 17.40
N ARG A 349 -10.50 10.36 18.25
CA ARG A 349 -10.24 11.13 19.46
C ARG A 349 -10.62 10.33 20.70
N ASN A 350 -9.63 10.03 21.52
CA ASN A 350 -9.81 9.39 22.83
C ASN A 350 -9.23 10.29 23.93
N GLY A 351 -10.08 11.17 24.45
CA GLY A 351 -9.69 12.22 25.40
C GLY A 351 -8.65 13.17 24.82
N ASP A 352 -7.48 13.26 25.48
CA ASP A 352 -6.37 14.10 25.02
C ASP A 352 -5.60 13.46 23.86
N ASN A 353 -5.69 12.15 23.70
CA ASN A 353 -5.04 11.43 22.61
C ASN A 353 -5.88 11.46 21.34
N SER A 354 -5.22 11.61 20.20
CA SER A 354 -5.83 11.38 18.90
C SER A 354 -4.83 10.80 17.92
N TYR A 355 -5.34 10.01 16.99
CA TYR A 355 -4.60 9.39 15.90
C TYR A 355 -5.43 9.48 14.63
N VAL A 356 -4.77 9.40 13.47
CA VAL A 356 -5.44 9.44 12.18
C VAL A 356 -5.55 8.02 11.64
N ILE A 357 -6.75 7.64 11.24
CA ILE A 357 -7.00 6.40 10.50
C ILE A 357 -7.18 6.72 9.02
N MET A 358 -6.67 5.84 8.16
CA MET A 358 -6.82 5.91 6.72
C MET A 358 -7.38 4.60 6.19
N ARG A 359 -8.28 4.69 5.22
CA ARG A 359 -8.84 3.52 4.52
C ARG A 359 -7.73 2.83 3.72
N MET A 360 -7.87 1.51 3.53
CA MET A 360 -6.87 0.68 2.86
C MET A 360 -6.48 1.20 1.48
N ASP A 361 -7.45 1.59 0.65
CA ASP A 361 -7.19 2.09 -0.70
C ASP A 361 -6.34 3.38 -0.74
N LEU A 362 -6.67 4.35 0.11
CA LEU A 362 -5.87 5.56 0.29
C LEU A 362 -4.45 5.19 0.74
N THR A 363 -4.34 4.27 1.70
CA THR A 363 -3.06 3.80 2.24
C THR A 363 -2.21 3.12 1.16
N GLU A 364 -2.77 2.18 0.41
CA GLU A 364 -2.09 1.50 -0.69
C GLU A 364 -1.68 2.47 -1.81
N SER A 365 -2.52 3.45 -2.12
CA SER A 365 -2.18 4.51 -3.08
C SER A 365 -0.99 5.37 -2.63
N ILE A 366 -0.91 5.70 -1.33
CA ILE A 366 0.25 6.40 -0.74
C ILE A 366 1.51 5.53 -0.84
N LEU A 367 1.42 4.26 -0.45
CA LEU A 367 2.56 3.35 -0.44
C LEU A 367 3.09 3.04 -1.86
N ARG A 368 2.20 2.87 -2.85
CA ARG A 368 2.58 2.63 -4.25
C ARG A 368 3.42 3.76 -4.83
N ARG A 369 3.27 4.98 -4.33
CA ARG A 369 4.06 6.17 -4.73
C ARG A 369 5.38 6.29 -3.95
N GLY A 370 5.73 5.27 -3.17
CA GLY A 370 7.00 5.16 -2.47
C GLY A 370 7.06 6.00 -1.19
N ALA A 371 5.96 6.13 -0.44
CA ALA A 371 5.97 6.86 0.82
C ALA A 371 7.04 6.35 1.80
N VAL A 372 7.83 7.27 2.35
CA VAL A 372 8.97 7.00 3.25
C VAL A 372 8.58 7.28 4.70
N GLY A 373 8.98 6.37 5.58
CA GLY A 373 8.85 6.52 7.03
C GLY A 373 7.42 6.48 7.58
N ILE A 374 6.45 6.06 6.76
CA ILE A 374 5.10 5.78 7.23
C ILE A 374 5.07 4.43 7.99
N GLY A 375 4.53 4.45 9.20
CA GLY A 375 4.19 3.26 10.00
C GLY A 375 2.68 3.04 9.99
N LEU A 376 2.25 1.78 10.06
CA LEU A 376 0.84 1.39 9.99
C LEU A 376 0.49 0.39 11.07
N LYS A 377 -0.73 0.49 11.59
CA LYS A 377 -1.35 -0.51 12.46
C LYS A 377 -2.79 -0.70 12.05
N GLU A 378 -3.19 -1.95 11.81
CA GLU A 378 -4.60 -2.26 11.48
C GLU A 378 -5.51 -1.89 12.66
N VAL A 379 -6.64 -1.26 12.34
CA VAL A 379 -7.64 -0.83 13.30
C VAL A 379 -8.83 -1.78 13.24
N SER A 380 -9.17 -2.36 14.38
CA SER A 380 -10.42 -3.12 14.54
C SER A 380 -11.60 -2.16 14.52
N VAL A 381 -12.43 -2.28 13.48
CA VAL A 381 -13.68 -1.56 13.36
C VAL A 381 -14.72 -2.23 14.27
N ILE A 382 -15.38 -1.43 15.11
CA ILE A 382 -16.37 -1.90 16.09
C ILE A 382 -17.78 -1.90 15.47
#